data_AF-A0A5K4F346-F1
#
_entry.id   AF-A0A5K4F346-F1
#
_cell.length_a   1.000
_cell.length_b   1.000
_cell.length_c   1.000
_cell.angle_alpha   90.00
_cell.angle_beta   90.00
_cell.angle_gamma   90.00
#
_symmetry.space_group_name_H-M   'P 1'
#
loop_
_entity.id
_entity.type
_entity.pdbx_description
1 polymer ?
#
loop_
_entity_poly.entity_id
_entity_poly.type
_entity_poly.pdbx_seq_one_letter_code
_entity_poly.pdbx_strand_id
1 'polypeptide(L)'
;MAVVEKSTMSKEFHVHQGGFPFLDIEVIPNFIDENEEAMLVEEIDKQTWVLSQSGRRKQDYGPKVNFKRQKVHIGGFYGLPAYSRFLITRYNDLIKKKHISSP
;
A
#
# COMPACT_ATOMS: atom_id res chain seq x y z
N MET A 1 -43.52 13.90 16.65
CA MET A 1 -43.21 13.71 15.22
C MET A 1 -42.26 14.83 14.81
N ALA A 2 -41.05 14.63 14.29
CA ALA A 2 -40.35 13.44 13.83
C ALA A 2 -38.87 13.56 14.23
N VAL A 3 -38.26 12.43 14.61
CA VAL A 3 -36.81 12.31 14.84
C VAL A 3 -36.15 12.24 13.48
N VAL A 4 -35.28 13.20 13.16
CA VAL A 4 -34.42 13.10 11.98
C VAL A 4 -33.22 12.25 12.36
N GLU A 5 -33.29 10.97 12.00
CA GLU A 5 -32.17 10.05 12.07
C GLU A 5 -31.06 10.56 11.14
N LYS A 6 -29.95 11.02 11.71
CA LYS A 6 -28.70 11.18 10.97
C LYS A 6 -28.18 9.79 10.67
N SER A 7 -28.40 9.30 9.46
CA SER A 7 -27.80 8.08 8.93
C SER A 7 -26.29 8.25 8.86
N THR A 8 -25.62 7.96 9.98
CA THR A 8 -24.17 7.84 10.03
C THR A 8 -23.85 6.54 9.33
N MET A 9 -23.48 6.61 8.04
CA MET A 9 -22.93 5.44 7.35
C MET A 9 -21.70 4.98 8.11
N SER A 10 -21.85 3.87 8.83
CA SER A 10 -20.77 3.19 9.53
C SER A 10 -19.79 2.67 8.48
N LYS A 11 -18.65 3.36 8.31
CA LYS A 11 -17.45 2.69 7.78
C LYS A 11 -17.14 1.57 8.78
N GLU A 12 -17.29 0.32 8.36
CA GLU A 12 -16.84 -0.82 9.15
C GLU A 12 -15.32 -0.72 9.28
N PHE A 13 -14.86 -0.16 10.39
CA PHE A 13 -13.46 -0.20 10.76
C PHE A 13 -13.15 -1.64 11.13
N HIS A 14 -12.10 -2.21 10.53
CA HIS A 14 -11.60 -3.52 10.94
C HIS A 14 -10.91 -3.36 12.30
N VAL A 15 -11.69 -3.46 13.38
CA VAL A 15 -11.19 -3.41 14.75
C VAL A 15 -10.66 -4.80 15.08
N HIS A 16 -9.35 -5.01 15.02
CA HIS A 16 -8.73 -6.12 15.72
C HIS A 16 -9.10 -5.99 17.21
N GLN A 17 -9.61 -7.06 17.83
CA GLN A 17 -10.04 -7.04 19.23
C GLN A 17 -8.91 -6.51 20.14
N GLY A 18 -9.11 -5.32 20.70
CA GLY A 18 -8.15 -4.63 21.58
C GLY A 18 -7.31 -3.51 20.94
N GLY A 19 -7.48 -3.20 19.65
CA GLY A 19 -6.76 -2.13 18.95
C GLY A 19 -7.47 -0.77 18.98
N PHE A 20 -6.69 0.32 19.00
CA PHE A 20 -7.22 1.67 18.80
C PHE A 20 -7.56 1.90 17.31
N PRO A 21 -8.67 2.59 16.99
CA PRO A 21 -8.95 2.99 15.61
C PRO A 21 -7.90 4.02 15.17
N PHE A 22 -7.18 3.72 14.09
CA PHE A 22 -6.32 4.70 13.44
C PHE A 22 -7.15 5.47 12.43
N LEU A 23 -7.46 6.72 12.76
CA LEU A 23 -8.07 7.64 11.80
C LEU A 23 -7.11 7.77 10.61
N ASP A 24 -7.66 7.70 9.39
CA ASP A 24 -6.93 7.77 8.11
C ASP A 24 -6.05 6.56 7.75
N ILE A 25 -6.15 5.46 8.50
CA ILE A 25 -5.59 4.16 8.09
C ILE A 25 -6.73 3.24 7.67
N GLU A 26 -6.59 2.65 6.48
CA GLU A 26 -7.55 1.71 5.93
C GLU A 26 -6.84 0.42 5.49
N VAL A 27 -7.42 -0.72 5.85
CA VAL A 27 -7.01 -2.04 5.37
C VAL A 27 -7.99 -2.47 4.29
N ILE A 28 -7.48 -2.81 3.10
CA ILE A 28 -8.28 -3.38 2.02
C ILE A 28 -8.11 -4.90 2.09
N PRO A 29 -9.10 -5.65 2.62
CA PRO A 29 -8.98 -7.09 2.73
C PRO A 29 -8.96 -7.75 1.35
N ASN A 30 -8.22 -8.84 1.20
CA ASN A 30 -8.17 -9.66 -0.01
C ASN A 30 -7.86 -8.86 -1.28
N PHE A 31 -6.98 -7.85 -1.17
CA PHE A 31 -6.59 -7.00 -2.30
C PHE A 31 -5.82 -7.75 -3.40
N ILE A 32 -5.15 -8.84 -2.99
CA ILE A 32 -4.37 -9.75 -3.82
C ILE A 32 -4.97 -11.14 -3.58
N ASP A 33 -5.19 -11.90 -4.65
CA ASP A 33 -5.62 -13.30 -4.55
C ASP A 33 -4.44 -14.28 -4.49
N GLU A 34 -4.70 -15.55 -4.21
CA GLU A 34 -3.66 -16.58 -4.03
C GLU A 34 -2.78 -16.78 -5.27
N ASN A 35 -3.33 -16.63 -6.47
CA ASN A 35 -2.56 -16.80 -7.72
C ASN A 35 -1.65 -15.59 -7.94
N GLU A 36 -2.16 -14.40 -7.67
CA GLU A 36 -1.39 -13.16 -7.73
C GLU A 36 -0.27 -13.14 -6.70
N GLU A 37 -0.52 -13.62 -5.48
CA GLU A 37 0.49 -13.78 -4.44
C GLU A 37 1.60 -14.71 -4.90
N ALA A 38 1.26 -15.90 -5.40
CA ALA A 38 2.24 -16.88 -5.88
C ALA A 38 3.12 -16.29 -7.00
N MET A 39 2.51 -15.60 -7.97
CA MET A 39 3.23 -14.93 -9.05
C MET A 39 4.15 -13.82 -8.52
N LEU A 40 3.68 -12.99 -7.58
CA LEU A 40 4.47 -11.92 -6.99
C LEU A 40 5.69 -12.47 -6.24
N VAL A 41 5.52 -13.53 -5.44
CA VAL A 41 6.63 -14.16 -4.72
C VAL A 41 7.68 -14.68 -5.71
N GLU A 42 7.25 -15.39 -6.75
CA GLU A 42 8.15 -15.92 -7.78
C GLU A 42 8.94 -14.80 -8.48
N GLU A 43 8.26 -13.71 -8.86
CA GLU A 43 8.90 -12.59 -9.56
C GLU A 43 9.84 -11.77 -8.66
N ILE A 44 9.49 -11.60 -7.38
CA ILE A 44 10.32 -10.91 -6.39
C ILE A 44 11.60 -11.73 -6.14
N ASP A 45 11.50 -13.05 -6.00
CA ASP A 45 12.65 -13.90 -5.71
C ASP A 45 13.66 -14.00 -6.87
N LYS A 46 13.22 -13.74 -8.10
CA LYS A 46 14.12 -13.61 -9.27
C LYS A 46 15.01 -12.36 -9.21
N GLN A 47 14.67 -11.34 -8.42
CA GLN A 47 15.43 -10.09 -8.37
C GLN A 47 16.60 -10.17 -7.38
N THR A 48 17.59 -9.30 -7.58
CA THR A 48 18.78 -9.28 -6.71
C THR A 48 18.48 -8.64 -5.36
N TRP A 49 18.75 -9.38 -4.29
CA TRP A 49 18.64 -8.92 -2.92
C TRP A 49 19.94 -8.27 -2.42
N VAL A 50 19.82 -7.16 -1.69
CA VAL A 50 20.94 -6.52 -0.99
C VAL A 50 20.75 -6.60 0.53
N LEU A 51 21.86 -6.64 1.26
CA LEU A 51 21.82 -6.61 2.72
C LEU A 51 21.52 -5.19 3.23
N SER A 52 20.61 -5.10 4.19
CA SER A 52 20.36 -3.88 4.96
C SER A 52 21.25 -3.84 6.21
N GLN A 53 21.32 -2.66 6.85
CA GLN A 53 22.09 -2.48 8.08
C GLN A 53 21.59 -3.34 9.26
N SER A 54 20.34 -3.78 9.23
CA SER A 54 19.78 -4.69 10.24
C SER A 54 20.08 -6.17 9.96
N GLY A 55 20.79 -6.48 8.87
CA GLY A 55 21.04 -7.85 8.42
C GLY A 55 19.90 -8.44 7.58
N ARG A 56 18.74 -7.77 7.49
CA ARG A 56 17.64 -8.20 6.61
C ARG A 56 17.99 -7.94 5.15
N ARG A 57 17.46 -8.77 4.24
CA ARG A 57 17.57 -8.55 2.79
C ARG A 57 16.48 -7.58 2.32
N LYS A 58 16.81 -6.73 1.35
CA LYS A 58 15.88 -5.80 0.72
C LYS A 58 16.14 -5.66 -0.77
N GLN A 59 15.15 -5.17 -1.49
CA GLN A 59 15.26 -4.71 -2.87
C GLN A 59 14.88 -3.24 -2.87
N ASP A 60 15.79 -2.38 -3.30
CA ASP A 60 15.60 -0.93 -3.29
C ASP A 60 15.13 -0.46 -4.68
N TYR A 61 13.90 0.04 -4.78
CA TYR A 61 13.38 0.71 -5.96
C TYR A 61 13.05 2.17 -5.60
N GLY A 62 13.48 3.12 -6.44
CA GLY A 62 13.21 4.54 -6.22
C GLY A 62 14.44 5.39 -5.93
N PRO A 63 14.23 6.70 -5.69
CA PRO A 63 15.28 7.61 -5.26
C PRO A 63 16.02 7.11 -4.01
N LYS A 64 17.35 7.23 -4.01
CA LYS A 64 18.16 6.83 -2.86
C LYS A 64 18.05 7.86 -1.74
N VAL A 65 17.66 7.43 -0.56
CA VAL A 65 17.57 8.29 0.63
C VAL A 65 18.84 8.18 1.47
N ASN A 66 19.40 9.32 1.86
CA ASN A 66 20.41 9.41 2.90
C ASN A 66 19.74 9.88 4.19
N PHE A 67 19.38 8.93 5.06
CA PHE A 67 18.70 9.20 6.32
C PHE A 67 19.51 10.10 7.25
N LYS A 68 20.83 9.85 7.36
CA LYS A 68 21.73 10.63 8.24
C LYS A 68 21.76 12.11 7.85
N ARG A 69 21.64 12.41 6.56
CA ARG A 69 21.67 13.78 6.03
C ARG A 69 20.29 14.34 5.71
N GLN A 70 19.21 13.57 5.93
CA GLN A 70 17.84 13.91 5.56
C GLN A 70 17.72 14.39 4.09
N LYS A 71 18.41 13.70 3.16
CA LYS A 71 18.45 14.06 1.73
C LYS A 71 17.97 12.93 0.84
N VAL A 72 17.30 13.30 -0.26
CA VAL A 72 16.88 12.39 -1.33
C VAL A 72 17.75 12.64 -2.56
N HIS A 73 18.28 11.56 -3.14
CA HIS A 73 19.00 11.58 -4.40
C HIS A 73 18.09 11.04 -5.51
N ILE A 74 17.68 11.92 -6.43
CA ILE A 74 16.63 11.67 -7.43
C ILE A 74 17.12 10.80 -8.61
N GLY A 75 18.43 10.59 -8.75
CA GLY A 75 19.02 9.78 -9.82
C GLY A 75 18.89 8.27 -9.63
N GLY A 76 18.88 7.53 -10.74
CA GLY A 76 18.93 6.06 -10.75
C GLY A 76 17.60 5.35 -10.58
N PHE A 77 16.47 6.05 -10.75
CA PHE A 77 15.15 5.44 -10.77
C PHE A 77 14.65 5.24 -12.20
N TYR A 78 14.40 3.98 -12.58
CA TYR A 78 13.95 3.59 -13.92
C TYR A 78 12.48 3.13 -13.94
N GLY A 79 11.74 3.43 -12.88
CA GLY A 79 10.39 2.94 -12.67
C GLY A 79 10.33 1.77 -11.68
N LEU A 80 9.10 1.37 -11.38
CA LEU A 80 8.82 0.21 -10.55
C LEU A 80 8.95 -1.08 -11.37
N PRO A 81 9.14 -2.24 -10.72
CA PRO A 81 9.16 -3.52 -11.40
C PRO A 81 7.87 -3.79 -12.19
N ALA A 82 8.00 -4.47 -13.32
CA ALA A 82 6.85 -4.77 -14.19
C ALA A 82 5.74 -5.54 -13.46
N TYR A 83 6.12 -6.49 -12.59
CA TYR A 83 5.18 -7.29 -11.80
C TYR A 83 4.34 -6.46 -10.82
N SER A 84 4.74 -5.23 -10.46
CA SER A 84 3.94 -4.36 -9.58
C SER A 84 2.87 -3.57 -10.32
N ARG A 85 2.87 -3.57 -11.65
CA ARG A 85 2.03 -2.67 -12.47
C ARG A 85 0.53 -2.86 -12.20
N PHE A 86 0.07 -4.11 -12.11
CA PHE A 86 -1.34 -4.40 -11.90
C PHE A 86 -1.82 -3.93 -10.52
N LEU A 87 -1.00 -4.11 -9.47
CA LEU A 87 -1.28 -3.64 -8.11
C LEU A 87 -1.49 -2.12 -8.07
N ILE A 88 -0.55 -1.38 -8.66
CA ILE A 88 -0.61 0.09 -8.69
C ILE A 88 -1.81 0.58 -9.50
N THR A 89 -2.11 -0.10 -10.61
CA THR A 89 -3.27 0.25 -11.45
C THR A 89 -4.57 0.03 -10.69
N ARG A 90 -4.76 -1.15 -10.09
CA ARG A 90 -5.92 -1.49 -9.26
C ARG A 90 -6.09 -0.51 -8.10
N TYR A 91 -5.01 -0.19 -7.39
CA TYR A 91 -5.04 0.76 -6.27
C TYR A 91 -5.45 2.17 -6.71
N ASN A 92 -4.86 2.69 -7.79
CA ASN A 92 -5.21 4.01 -8.33
C ASN A 92 -6.68 4.09 -8.76
N ASP A 93 -7.21 3.02 -9.36
CA ASP A 93 -8.62 2.96 -9.76
C ASP A 93 -9.56 2.94 -8.55
N LEU A 94 -9.20 2.24 -7.47
CA LEU A 94 -9.93 2.27 -6.21
C LEU A 94 -9.95 3.68 -5.59
N ILE A 95 -8.81 4.36 -5.55
CA ILE A 95 -8.73 5.73 -5.04
C ILE A 95 -9.62 6.68 -5.86
N LYS A 96 -9.51 6.63 -7.20
CA LYS A 96 -10.32 7.48 -8.08
C LYS A 96 -11.82 7.26 -7.86
N LYS A 97 -12.26 6.00 -7.78
CA LYS A 97 -13.66 5.66 -7.49
C LYS A 97 -14.11 6.25 -6.16
N LYS A 98 -13.28 6.15 -5.11
CA LYS A 98 -13.57 6.71 -3.79
C LYS A 98 -13.73 8.24 -3.83
N HIS A 99 -12.82 8.96 -4.49
CA HIS A 99 -12.92 10.42 -4.63
C HIS A 99 -14.17 10.86 -5.39
N ILE A 100 -14.58 10.12 -6.44
CA ILE A 100 -15.79 10.43 -7.20
C ILE A 100 -17.05 10.15 -6.37
N SER A 101 -17.00 9.16 -5.47
CA SER A 101 -18.14 8.78 -4.61
C SER A 101 -18.27 9.60 -3.32
N SER A 102 -17.33 10.49 -3.01
CA SER A 102 -17.45 11.44 -1.88
C SER A 102 -18.00 12.78 -2.40
N PRO A 103 -19.16 13.26 -1.90
CA PRO A 103 -19.74 14.53 -2.29
C PRO A 103 -18.90 15.74 -1.86
#